data_AF-A0A2V7T5J4-F1
#
_entry.id   AF-A0A2V7T5J4-F1
#
_cell.length_a   1.000
_cell.length_b   1.000
_cell.length_c   1.000
_cell.angle_alpha   90.00
_cell.angle_beta   90.00
_cell.angle_gamma   90.00
#
_symmetry.space_group_name_H-M   'P 1'
#
loop_
_entity.id
_entity.type
_entity.pdbx_description
1 polymer ?
#
loop_
_entity_poly.entity_id
_entity_poly.type
_entity_poly.pdbx_seq_one_letter_code
_entity_poly.pdbx_strand_id
1 'polypeptide(L)'
;MTRVRSILFGAAGLTLVACANDSSGPGLDDGVLAPGQAATLSGTSALKVQGGPTGTENVLVLVDTGFSDIKAKFTYQVTATGTGGAGAVSPPTTALVPLAEKSVAAAPSASAPVLDIGYGMRLNARNRARWAHGFRAARSALQTGTARPSGSSRSVAIVDPQVGDVVTVNVGQGACTPIENRGARVVAIGTQSIVLSDTLNPAGGFTAADYQRFATRFDTLVYPVDVANFGAPADIDKNKKIVLLFTTAVNELTPANSQSYVGGFFFDRDLFPIADTPDLQGCAGSNFGELFYLLAPDPTGVINGNVRRTGFVDSVTTAVLAHEFQHLINASRRLYVTQGVEDFEVTWLNEGLSHIAEELLFFHEANLTPRQNIDTIKIRSTNTIRTAFNADQSSNAARYRSFLVAPSENSPFRDDDSLETRGATWNLLRYLADQKGGSDVATWQALVNTGRVGLSNLSAVFGSDIASKERDWNVSHYTDDIVSGLAAVYTQPSWHWHSIYKAVAGSGKAYPLEAKSFTAGAATGTLIGGAAAYYRFSVPANSTATITLSTPGPLDGRVVRLR
;
A
#
# COMPACT_ATOMS: atom_id res chain seq x y z
N MET A 1 -62.30 -28.94 42.11
CA MET A 1 -62.07 -27.52 41.78
C MET A 1 -60.58 -27.30 42.04
N THR A 2 -59.68 -27.10 41.08
CA THR A 2 -59.73 -26.27 39.88
C THR A 2 -58.71 -26.87 38.90
N ARG A 3 -59.14 -27.22 37.67
CA ARG A 3 -58.25 -27.69 36.59
C ARG A 3 -57.59 -26.47 35.94
N VAL A 4 -56.26 -26.44 35.86
CA VAL A 4 -55.54 -25.54 34.95
C VAL A 4 -54.80 -26.41 33.93
N ARG A 5 -55.06 -26.11 32.65
CA ARG A 5 -54.59 -26.81 31.47
C ARG A 5 -53.10 -26.54 31.25
N SER A 6 -52.32 -27.60 31.11
CA SER A 6 -51.00 -27.55 30.46
C SER A 6 -51.20 -27.45 28.95
N ILE A 7 -50.74 -26.36 28.34
CA ILE A 7 -50.62 -26.24 26.89
C ILE A 7 -49.16 -26.48 26.54
N LEU A 8 -48.87 -27.66 25.99
CA LEU A 8 -47.64 -27.93 25.24
C LEU A 8 -47.77 -27.27 23.86
N PHE A 9 -46.95 -26.28 23.56
CA PHE A 9 -46.62 -25.94 22.18
C PHE A 9 -45.31 -26.62 21.82
N GLY A 10 -45.42 -27.71 21.04
CA GLY A 10 -44.27 -28.25 20.31
C GLY A 10 -43.98 -27.34 19.12
N ALA A 11 -42.90 -26.57 19.20
CA ALA A 11 -42.31 -25.93 18.03
C ALA A 11 -41.19 -26.83 17.52
N ALA A 12 -41.47 -27.58 16.45
CA ALA A 12 -40.45 -28.23 15.65
C ALA A 12 -39.60 -27.14 14.98
N GLY A 13 -38.43 -26.86 15.55
CA GLY A 13 -37.42 -26.01 14.93
C GLY A 13 -36.79 -26.75 13.76
N LEU A 14 -37.25 -26.47 12.54
CA LEU A 14 -36.54 -26.80 11.31
C LEU A 14 -35.18 -26.11 11.36
N THR A 15 -34.10 -26.85 11.59
CA THR A 15 -32.74 -26.40 11.30
C THR A 15 -32.56 -26.35 9.79
N LEU A 16 -32.88 -25.22 9.18
CA LEU A 16 -32.43 -24.89 7.84
C LEU A 16 -30.93 -24.61 7.90
N VAL A 17 -30.15 -25.61 7.50
CA VAL A 17 -28.76 -25.43 7.07
C VAL A 17 -28.81 -24.58 5.80
N ALA A 18 -28.64 -23.27 5.94
CA ALA A 18 -28.43 -22.40 4.80
C ALA A 18 -26.99 -22.60 4.31
N CYS A 19 -26.82 -23.42 3.27
CA CYS A 19 -25.66 -23.31 2.41
C CYS A 19 -25.63 -21.87 1.86
N ALA A 20 -24.49 -21.20 2.02
CA ALA A 20 -24.23 -19.92 1.40
C ALA A 20 -24.32 -20.09 -0.12
N ASN A 21 -25.45 -19.67 -0.71
CA ASN A 21 -25.48 -19.36 -2.13
C ASN A 21 -24.78 -18.01 -2.27
N ASP A 22 -23.65 -18.02 -2.97
CA ASP A 22 -23.02 -16.83 -3.51
C ASP A 22 -24.08 -15.91 -4.11
N SER A 23 -24.15 -14.67 -3.63
CA SER A 23 -24.87 -13.63 -4.34
C SER A 23 -24.06 -13.23 -5.57
N SER A 24 -24.07 -14.10 -6.57
CA SER A 24 -23.94 -13.69 -7.97
C SER A 24 -24.94 -12.55 -8.18
N GLY A 25 -24.48 -11.40 -8.70
CA GLY A 25 -25.38 -10.52 -9.44
C GLY A 25 -26.16 -11.36 -10.48
N PRO A 26 -27.35 -10.92 -10.93
CA PRO A 26 -28.28 -11.77 -11.66
C PRO A 26 -27.55 -12.52 -12.77
N GLY A 27 -27.50 -13.85 -12.64
CA GLY A 27 -26.96 -14.74 -13.66
C GLY A 27 -27.80 -14.56 -14.91
N LEU A 28 -27.27 -13.80 -15.87
CA LEU A 28 -27.80 -13.76 -17.22
C LEU A 28 -27.04 -14.81 -18.03
N ASP A 29 -27.64 -16.00 -18.12
CA ASP A 29 -27.28 -17.03 -19.11
C ASP A 29 -27.58 -16.57 -20.57
N ASP A 30 -28.10 -15.37 -20.77
CA ASP A 30 -28.66 -14.94 -22.05
C ASP A 30 -27.67 -14.20 -22.96
N GLY A 31 -26.43 -13.96 -22.52
CA GLY A 31 -25.40 -13.27 -23.32
C GLY A 31 -25.73 -11.82 -23.72
N VAL A 32 -26.89 -11.31 -23.31
CA VAL A 32 -27.33 -9.92 -23.50
C VAL A 32 -26.90 -9.11 -22.28
N LEU A 33 -25.80 -8.39 -22.44
CA LEU A 33 -25.35 -7.42 -21.44
C LEU A 33 -25.86 -6.03 -21.80
N ALA A 34 -26.31 -5.24 -20.85
CA ALA A 34 -26.45 -3.79 -20.97
C ALA A 34 -25.10 -3.10 -20.66
N PRO A 35 -24.87 -1.84 -21.08
CA PRO A 35 -23.68 -1.09 -20.66
C PRO A 35 -23.50 -1.14 -19.13
N GLY A 36 -22.27 -1.40 -18.69
CA GLY A 36 -21.91 -1.56 -17.28
C GLY A 36 -22.17 -2.94 -16.68
N GLN A 37 -22.89 -3.83 -17.38
CA GLN A 37 -23.08 -5.20 -16.93
C GLN A 37 -21.89 -6.09 -17.30
N ALA A 38 -21.64 -7.09 -16.46
CA ALA A 38 -20.57 -8.05 -16.64
C ALA A 38 -21.10 -9.49 -16.71
N ALA A 39 -20.45 -10.33 -17.51
CA ALA A 39 -20.64 -11.77 -17.54
C ALA A 39 -19.36 -12.50 -17.10
N THR A 40 -19.53 -13.63 -16.41
CA THR A 40 -18.44 -14.50 -15.99
C THR A 40 -17.95 -15.37 -17.13
N LEU A 41 -16.64 -15.44 -17.31
CA LEU A 41 -15.96 -16.40 -18.18
C LEU A 41 -15.21 -17.39 -17.28
N SER A 42 -15.73 -18.61 -17.17
CA SER A 42 -15.08 -19.70 -16.45
C SER A 42 -14.19 -20.54 -17.38
N GLY A 43 -13.13 -21.14 -16.84
CA GLY A 43 -12.18 -21.98 -17.61
C GLY A 43 -12.78 -23.27 -18.20
N THR A 44 -14.05 -23.58 -17.91
CA THR A 44 -14.72 -24.83 -18.33
C THR A 44 -15.88 -24.60 -19.31
N SER A 45 -16.22 -23.36 -19.66
CA SER A 45 -17.41 -23.08 -20.46
C SER A 45 -17.21 -21.91 -21.41
N ALA A 46 -17.80 -22.02 -22.60
CA ALA A 46 -17.78 -20.93 -23.57
C ALA A 46 -18.83 -19.87 -23.18
N LEU A 47 -18.39 -18.62 -23.07
CA LEU A 47 -19.27 -17.48 -22.85
C LEU A 47 -19.76 -16.93 -24.19
N LYS A 48 -21.08 -16.76 -24.33
CA LYS A 48 -21.69 -16.10 -25.50
C LYS A 48 -22.02 -14.65 -25.17
N VAL A 49 -21.65 -13.73 -26.04
CA VAL A 49 -21.90 -12.29 -25.89
C VAL A 49 -22.62 -11.78 -27.12
N GLN A 50 -23.79 -11.17 -26.94
CA GLN A 50 -24.65 -10.66 -28.00
C GLN A 50 -24.26 -9.23 -28.40
N GLY A 51 -24.19 -8.97 -29.70
CA GLY A 51 -23.94 -7.63 -30.25
C GLY A 51 -25.18 -6.72 -30.20
N GLY A 52 -26.38 -7.29 -30.07
CA GLY A 52 -27.62 -6.54 -30.17
C GLY A 52 -27.77 -5.77 -31.50
N PRO A 53 -28.73 -4.84 -31.62
CA PRO A 53 -29.03 -4.18 -32.89
C PRO A 53 -27.93 -3.23 -33.40
N THR A 54 -27.10 -2.69 -32.50
CA THR A 54 -26.10 -1.66 -32.81
C THR A 54 -24.66 -2.16 -32.76
N GLY A 55 -24.44 -3.40 -32.32
CA GLY A 55 -23.14 -3.88 -31.89
C GLY A 55 -22.77 -3.38 -30.49
N THR A 56 -21.74 -3.98 -29.91
CA THR A 56 -21.24 -3.65 -28.56
C THR A 56 -19.73 -3.48 -28.57
N GLU A 57 -19.19 -2.74 -27.58
CA GLU A 57 -17.79 -2.91 -27.18
C GLU A 57 -17.72 -3.51 -25.81
N ASN A 58 -16.70 -4.33 -25.62
CA ASN A 58 -16.49 -5.06 -24.41
C ASN A 58 -15.02 -5.01 -24.02
N VAL A 59 -14.77 -5.16 -22.73
CA VAL A 59 -13.47 -5.50 -22.18
C VAL A 59 -13.57 -6.87 -21.54
N LEU A 60 -12.61 -7.74 -21.84
CA LEU A 60 -12.36 -8.97 -21.11
C LEU A 60 -11.19 -8.70 -20.15
N VAL A 61 -11.43 -8.93 -18.87
CA VAL A 61 -10.41 -8.90 -17.81
C VAL A 61 -10.21 -10.33 -17.33
N LEU A 62 -9.00 -10.83 -17.46
CA LEU A 62 -8.57 -12.14 -16.94
C LEU A 62 -7.71 -11.89 -15.72
N VAL A 63 -8.02 -12.56 -14.61
CA VAL A 63 -7.33 -12.35 -13.34
C VAL A 63 -6.91 -13.69 -12.77
N ASP A 64 -5.67 -13.79 -12.29
CA ASP A 64 -5.22 -14.94 -11.56
C ASP A 64 -5.62 -14.82 -10.08
N THR A 65 -6.62 -15.61 -9.69
CA THR A 65 -7.15 -15.61 -8.31
C THR A 65 -6.47 -16.65 -7.42
N GLY A 66 -5.35 -17.22 -7.87
CA GLY A 66 -4.57 -18.23 -7.19
C GLY A 66 -3.70 -17.66 -6.08
N PHE A 67 -4.14 -17.83 -4.84
CA PHE A 67 -3.42 -17.32 -3.67
C PHE A 67 -2.61 -18.38 -2.90
N SER A 68 -2.67 -19.64 -3.33
CA SER A 68 -1.92 -20.73 -2.69
C SER A 68 -0.41 -20.63 -2.91
N ASP A 69 0.00 -20.10 -4.06
CA ASP A 69 1.39 -19.73 -4.36
C ASP A 69 1.41 -18.49 -5.25
N ILE A 70 1.69 -17.32 -4.67
CA ILE A 70 1.70 -16.05 -5.39
C ILE A 70 2.84 -15.94 -6.42
N LYS A 71 3.84 -16.82 -6.34
CA LYS A 71 4.96 -16.88 -7.29
C LYS A 71 4.65 -17.79 -8.47
N ALA A 72 3.63 -18.65 -8.36
CA ALA A 72 3.21 -19.51 -9.44
C ALA A 72 2.83 -18.67 -10.66
N LYS A 73 3.20 -19.17 -11.83
CA LYS A 73 2.86 -18.58 -13.11
C LYS A 73 1.92 -19.50 -13.85
N PHE A 74 0.75 -19.00 -14.21
CA PHE A 74 -0.20 -19.75 -15.01
C PHE A 74 -0.25 -19.20 -16.42
N THR A 75 -0.03 -20.09 -17.39
CA THR A 75 -0.28 -19.79 -18.79
C THR A 75 -1.77 -19.90 -19.06
N TYR A 76 -2.26 -19.08 -19.98
CA TYR A 76 -3.64 -19.16 -20.45
C TYR A 76 -3.70 -19.00 -21.96
N GLN A 77 -4.77 -19.51 -22.52
CA GLN A 77 -5.20 -19.25 -23.87
C GLN A 77 -6.67 -18.82 -23.84
N VAL A 78 -6.94 -17.63 -24.37
CA VAL A 78 -8.31 -17.21 -24.67
C VAL A 78 -8.55 -17.33 -26.17
N THR A 79 -9.68 -17.92 -26.55
CA THR A 79 -10.11 -18.01 -27.95
C THR A 79 -11.42 -17.26 -28.13
N ALA A 80 -11.52 -16.47 -29.20
CA ALA A 80 -12.74 -15.76 -29.56
C ALA A 80 -13.11 -15.96 -31.03
N THR A 81 -14.41 -16.11 -31.26
CA THR A 81 -15.04 -16.08 -32.60
C THR A 81 -16.19 -15.08 -32.59
N GLY A 82 -16.57 -14.54 -33.75
CA GLY A 82 -17.66 -13.57 -33.87
C GLY A 82 -17.35 -12.18 -33.28
N THR A 83 -16.09 -11.91 -32.95
CA THR A 83 -15.61 -10.61 -32.47
C THR A 83 -15.17 -9.72 -33.65
N GLY A 84 -15.19 -8.42 -33.43
CA GLY A 84 -14.58 -7.40 -34.28
C GLY A 84 -13.46 -6.65 -33.56
N GLY A 85 -12.71 -5.82 -34.28
CA GLY A 85 -11.63 -5.04 -33.69
C GLY A 85 -12.14 -4.06 -32.64
N ALA A 86 -11.32 -3.80 -31.61
CA ALA A 86 -11.62 -2.76 -30.63
C ALA A 86 -11.76 -1.40 -31.32
N GLY A 87 -12.79 -0.63 -30.96
CA GLY A 87 -13.05 0.66 -31.55
C GLY A 87 -13.93 0.64 -32.80
N ALA A 88 -14.26 -0.54 -33.35
CA ALA A 88 -14.98 -0.67 -34.61
C ALA A 88 -16.43 -0.15 -34.54
N VAL A 89 -17.03 -0.11 -33.34
CA VAL A 89 -18.40 0.40 -33.18
C VAL A 89 -18.40 1.88 -32.68
N SER A 90 -17.23 2.43 -32.26
CA SER A 90 -16.99 3.72 -31.56
C SER A 90 -15.61 3.71 -30.87
N PRO A 91 -14.98 4.90 -30.67
CA PRO A 91 -13.68 5.04 -30.02
C PRO A 91 -13.59 4.46 -28.60
N PRO A 92 -12.36 4.18 -28.09
CA PRO A 92 -12.11 3.89 -26.69
C PRO A 92 -12.76 4.91 -25.75
N THR A 93 -13.46 4.46 -24.70
CA THR A 93 -14.03 5.38 -23.71
C THR A 93 -12.95 6.18 -22.97
N THR A 94 -11.75 5.62 -22.83
CA THR A 94 -10.56 6.32 -22.35
C THR A 94 -10.10 7.48 -23.25
N ALA A 95 -10.49 7.48 -24.53
CA ALA A 95 -10.26 8.59 -25.46
C ALA A 95 -11.38 9.65 -25.45
N LEU A 96 -12.50 9.38 -24.77
CA LEU A 96 -13.71 10.24 -24.74
C LEU A 96 -13.81 11.15 -23.51
N VAL A 97 -12.92 11.01 -22.52
CA VAL A 97 -12.84 11.98 -21.42
C VAL A 97 -12.55 13.36 -22.03
N PRO A 98 -13.27 14.46 -21.71
CA PRO A 98 -13.00 15.79 -22.26
C PRO A 98 -11.60 16.31 -21.91
N LEU A 99 -10.94 17.08 -22.80
CA LEU A 99 -9.72 17.81 -22.45
C LEU A 99 -10.07 18.90 -21.43
N ALA A 100 -9.40 18.91 -20.28
CA ALA A 100 -9.42 20.09 -19.43
C ALA A 100 -8.67 21.22 -20.15
N GLU A 101 -9.28 22.41 -20.25
CA GLU A 101 -8.63 23.57 -20.85
C GLU A 101 -7.36 23.95 -20.07
N LYS A 102 -6.27 24.14 -20.83
CA LYS A 102 -4.92 24.62 -20.43
C LYS A 102 -4.09 23.70 -19.52
N SER A 103 -3.29 22.89 -20.23
CA SER A 103 -1.87 22.59 -20.01
C SER A 103 -1.30 22.82 -18.60
N VAL A 104 -1.03 21.69 -17.95
CA VAL A 104 -0.26 21.51 -16.72
C VAL A 104 1.18 21.97 -16.97
N ALA A 105 1.75 22.72 -16.03
CA ALA A 105 3.20 22.72 -15.84
C ALA A 105 3.59 21.25 -15.67
N ALA A 106 4.39 20.72 -16.60
CA ALA A 106 4.84 19.34 -16.59
C ALA A 106 5.16 18.88 -15.16
N ALA A 107 4.83 17.62 -14.84
CA ALA A 107 5.51 16.93 -13.76
C ALA A 107 7.02 17.24 -13.90
N PRO A 108 7.77 17.37 -12.79
CA PRO A 108 9.19 17.68 -12.88
C PRO A 108 9.81 16.79 -13.95
N SER A 109 10.58 17.43 -14.83
CA SER A 109 11.40 16.79 -15.85
C SER A 109 12.05 15.52 -15.29
N ALA A 110 12.38 14.58 -16.18
CA ALA A 110 13.13 13.34 -15.93
C ALA A 110 14.52 13.54 -15.27
N SER A 111 14.59 14.18 -14.10
CA SER A 111 15.81 14.61 -13.43
C SER A 111 15.72 14.65 -11.90
N ALA A 112 14.55 14.45 -11.28
CA ALA A 112 14.46 14.27 -9.83
C ALA A 112 14.63 12.77 -9.50
N PRO A 113 15.52 12.40 -8.56
CA PRO A 113 15.71 11.00 -8.20
C PRO A 113 14.44 10.44 -7.57
N VAL A 114 14.15 9.17 -7.83
CA VAL A 114 12.98 8.46 -7.30
C VAL A 114 13.20 8.08 -5.84
N LEU A 115 12.21 8.34 -4.97
CA LEU A 115 12.29 7.94 -3.57
C LEU A 115 12.21 6.40 -3.43
N ASP A 116 13.30 5.81 -2.95
CA ASP A 116 13.43 4.41 -2.52
C ASP A 116 13.04 4.29 -1.05
N ILE A 117 11.73 4.33 -0.79
CA ILE A 117 11.16 4.18 0.54
C ILE A 117 11.21 2.71 1.03
N GLY A 118 11.51 1.76 0.15
CA GLY A 118 11.58 0.33 0.47
C GLY A 118 12.88 -0.20 1.04
N TYR A 119 13.90 0.66 1.11
CA TYR A 119 15.19 0.28 1.65
C TYR A 119 15.07 -0.38 3.03
N GLY A 120 14.26 0.19 3.93
CA GLY A 120 14.02 -0.33 5.28
C GLY A 120 13.47 -1.75 5.27
N MET A 121 12.44 -2.03 4.47
CA MET A 121 11.86 -3.37 4.41
C MET A 121 12.81 -4.39 3.78
N ARG A 122 13.60 -4.04 2.77
CA ARG A 122 14.67 -4.94 2.28
C ARG A 122 15.70 -5.20 3.36
N LEU A 123 16.03 -4.20 4.17
CA LEU A 123 16.95 -4.35 5.30
C LEU A 123 16.37 -5.28 6.36
N ASN A 124 15.14 -5.09 6.78
CA ASN A 124 14.45 -5.94 7.75
C ASN A 124 14.31 -7.38 7.24
N ALA A 125 13.91 -7.58 5.97
CA ALA A 125 13.78 -8.89 5.35
C ALA A 125 15.09 -9.69 5.36
N ARG A 126 16.24 -9.05 5.09
CA ARG A 126 17.56 -9.70 5.17
C ARG A 126 17.93 -10.15 6.59
N ASN A 127 17.37 -9.51 7.60
CA ASN A 127 17.70 -9.76 9.01
C ASN A 127 16.64 -10.60 9.74
N ARG A 128 15.46 -10.82 9.14
CA ARG A 128 14.28 -11.44 9.76
C ARG A 128 14.53 -12.83 10.36
N ALA A 129 15.36 -13.65 9.71
CA ALA A 129 15.69 -14.99 10.21
C ALA A 129 16.35 -14.98 11.60
N ARG A 130 17.06 -13.89 11.96
CA ARG A 130 17.66 -13.71 13.28
C ARG A 130 16.60 -13.58 14.38
N TRP A 131 15.45 -13.00 14.03
CA TRP A 131 14.40 -12.61 14.98
C TRP A 131 13.29 -13.64 15.14
N ALA A 132 13.25 -14.68 14.28
CA ALA A 132 12.15 -15.65 14.16
C ALA A 132 11.75 -16.37 15.46
N HIS A 133 12.59 -16.35 16.49
CA HIS A 133 12.31 -16.95 17.81
C HIS A 133 12.52 -15.98 18.98
N GLY A 134 12.80 -14.70 18.69
CA GLY A 134 13.20 -13.72 19.70
C GLY A 134 12.04 -13.00 20.38
N PHE A 135 10.79 -13.14 19.92
CA PHE A 135 9.67 -12.31 20.38
C PHE A 135 9.33 -12.54 21.85
N ARG A 136 9.13 -13.80 22.29
CA ARG A 136 8.89 -14.10 23.72
C ARG A 136 10.02 -13.63 24.61
N ALA A 137 11.26 -13.90 24.20
CA ALA A 137 12.43 -13.54 24.97
C ALA A 137 12.60 -12.02 25.07
N ALA A 138 12.37 -11.29 23.97
CA ALA A 138 12.37 -9.83 23.95
C ALA A 138 11.30 -9.25 24.89
N ARG A 139 10.07 -9.78 24.85
CA ARG A 139 9.00 -9.41 25.80
C ARG A 139 9.41 -9.66 27.25
N SER A 140 9.94 -10.85 27.53
CA SER A 140 10.39 -11.21 28.88
C SER A 140 11.48 -10.25 29.35
N ALA A 141 12.47 -9.95 28.50
CA ALA A 141 13.58 -9.05 28.84
C ALA A 141 13.12 -7.62 29.12
N LEU A 142 12.12 -7.13 28.38
CA LEU A 142 11.51 -5.82 28.63
C LEU A 142 10.76 -5.81 29.98
N GLN A 143 10.02 -6.86 30.29
CA GLN A 143 9.26 -7.01 31.54
C GLN A 143 10.16 -7.13 32.77
N THR A 144 11.24 -7.90 32.69
CA THR A 144 12.19 -8.12 33.79
C THR A 144 13.25 -7.02 33.92
N GLY A 145 13.34 -6.10 32.95
CA GLY A 145 14.36 -5.06 32.91
C GLY A 145 15.76 -5.57 32.59
N THR A 146 15.89 -6.78 32.03
CA THR A 146 17.19 -7.39 31.66
C THR A 146 17.61 -7.09 30.21
N ALA A 147 16.85 -6.25 29.49
CA ALA A 147 17.09 -6.00 28.08
C ALA A 147 18.34 -5.15 27.77
N ARG A 148 18.87 -4.44 28.78
CA ARG A 148 20.11 -3.64 28.67
C ARG A 148 21.17 -4.10 29.68
N PRO A 149 22.46 -4.10 29.31
CA PRO A 149 23.55 -4.30 30.26
C PRO A 149 23.55 -3.21 31.34
N SER A 150 23.87 -3.56 32.58
CA SER A 150 24.15 -2.57 33.63
C SER A 150 25.36 -1.71 33.24
N GLY A 151 25.15 -0.40 33.07
CA GLY A 151 26.21 0.56 32.73
C GLY A 151 26.38 0.88 31.24
N SER A 152 25.46 0.46 30.35
CA SER A 152 25.46 0.95 28.95
C SER A 152 25.45 2.48 28.91
N SER A 153 26.29 3.04 28.03
CA SER A 153 26.48 4.48 27.81
C SER A 153 25.17 5.22 27.48
N ARG A 154 25.23 6.55 27.51
CA ARG A 154 24.15 7.52 27.21
C ARG A 154 23.43 7.22 25.88
N SER A 155 22.54 6.23 25.89
CA SER A 155 21.53 5.97 24.87
C SER A 155 20.42 7.02 24.97
N VAL A 156 19.58 7.15 23.96
CA VAL A 156 18.44 8.10 23.98
C VAL A 156 17.44 7.81 25.12
N ALA A 157 17.59 6.67 25.80
CA ALA A 157 16.90 6.31 27.04
C ALA A 157 17.38 7.06 28.30
N ILE A 158 18.14 8.15 28.15
CA ILE A 158 18.41 9.06 29.26
C ILE A 158 17.07 9.60 29.78
N VAL A 159 16.92 9.66 31.10
CA VAL A 159 15.83 10.38 31.75
C VAL A 159 15.97 11.86 31.36
N ASP A 160 15.06 12.31 30.49
CA ASP A 160 14.87 13.69 30.01
C ASP A 160 16.09 14.34 29.32
N PRO A 161 16.41 13.96 28.06
CA PRO A 161 17.46 14.63 27.28
C PRO A 161 17.17 16.13 27.15
N GLN A 162 18.23 16.93 27.04
CA GLN A 162 18.14 18.37 26.82
C GLN A 162 18.61 18.73 25.41
N VAL A 163 18.04 19.80 24.84
CA VAL A 163 18.54 20.35 23.58
C VAL A 163 20.02 20.73 23.75
N GLY A 164 20.85 20.25 22.83
CA GLY A 164 22.31 20.41 22.86
C GLY A 164 23.07 19.17 23.32
N ASP A 165 22.43 18.25 24.04
CA ASP A 165 23.05 16.97 24.42
C ASP A 165 23.51 16.19 23.20
N VAL A 166 24.60 15.45 23.34
CA VAL A 166 25.08 14.50 22.32
C VAL A 166 24.94 13.10 22.86
N VAL A 167 24.17 12.28 22.16
CA VAL A 167 23.90 10.87 22.46
C VAL A 167 24.60 10.00 21.43
N THR A 168 24.92 8.76 21.80
CA THR A 168 25.48 7.79 20.86
C THR A 168 24.37 6.94 20.27
N VAL A 169 24.31 6.86 18.95
CA VAL A 169 23.34 6.05 18.20
C VAL A 169 24.08 5.15 17.22
N ASN A 170 23.66 3.90 17.10
CA ASN A 170 24.15 3.01 16.04
C ASN A 170 23.36 3.28 14.75
N VAL A 171 24.08 3.47 13.65
CA VAL A 171 23.50 3.65 12.30
C VAL A 171 23.90 2.51 11.34
N GLY A 172 24.63 1.51 11.82
CA GLY A 172 25.14 0.43 10.99
C GLY A 172 24.00 -0.38 10.36
N GLN A 173 24.25 -0.93 9.17
CA GLN A 173 23.26 -1.71 8.42
C GLN A 173 23.27 -3.21 8.78
N GLY A 174 24.20 -3.64 9.64
CA GLY A 174 24.27 -5.02 10.12
C GLY A 174 23.20 -5.35 11.15
N ALA A 175 22.75 -6.61 11.19
CA ALA A 175 21.73 -7.08 12.14
C ALA A 175 22.10 -6.80 13.59
N CYS A 176 23.37 -6.98 13.97
CA CYS A 176 23.92 -6.61 15.29
C CYS A 176 25.40 -6.23 15.23
N THR A 177 26.09 -6.60 14.14
CA THR A 177 27.48 -6.27 13.84
C THR A 177 27.64 -6.07 12.32
N PRO A 178 28.58 -5.23 11.85
CA PRO A 178 29.38 -4.31 12.67
C PRO A 178 28.51 -3.21 13.30
N ILE A 179 28.98 -2.67 14.42
CA ILE A 179 28.35 -1.52 15.08
C ILE A 179 29.02 -0.26 14.54
N GLU A 180 28.22 0.68 14.05
CA GLU A 180 28.67 1.96 13.50
C GLU A 180 28.04 3.09 14.32
N ASN A 181 28.69 3.42 15.43
CA ASN A 181 28.21 4.45 16.34
C ASN A 181 28.50 5.85 15.82
N ARG A 182 27.51 6.74 15.90
CA ARG A 182 27.65 8.17 15.64
C ARG A 182 27.22 8.99 16.85
N GLY A 183 27.86 10.13 17.05
CA GLY A 183 27.37 11.14 17.97
C GLY A 183 26.23 11.90 17.31
N ALA A 184 25.05 11.89 17.91
CA ALA A 184 23.90 12.63 17.44
C ALA A 184 23.49 13.68 18.47
N ARG A 185 23.34 14.94 18.02
CA ARG A 185 22.95 16.05 18.87
C ARG A 185 21.43 16.13 18.95
N VAL A 186 20.89 16.29 20.17
CA VAL A 186 19.49 16.65 20.39
C VAL A 186 19.28 18.09 19.92
N VAL A 187 18.50 18.25 18.84
CA VAL A 187 18.29 19.56 18.18
C VAL A 187 16.89 20.11 18.40
N ALA A 188 15.91 19.26 18.72
CA ALA A 188 14.58 19.67 19.16
C ALA A 188 13.96 18.57 20.03
N ILE A 189 13.04 18.96 20.92
CA ILE A 189 12.27 18.03 21.75
C ILE A 189 10.80 18.47 21.65
N GLY A 190 9.95 17.56 21.18
CA GLY A 190 8.51 17.70 21.15
C GLY A 190 7.84 17.06 22.38
N THR A 191 6.53 17.13 22.39
CA THR A 191 5.65 16.32 23.25
C THR A 191 5.76 14.83 22.97
N GLN A 192 5.82 14.41 21.69
CA GLN A 192 5.88 12.99 21.26
C GLN A 192 7.21 12.60 20.63
N SER A 193 8.12 13.56 20.39
CA SER A 193 9.33 13.35 19.61
C SER A 193 10.61 13.85 20.28
N ILE A 194 11.73 13.20 19.95
CA ILE A 194 13.09 13.72 20.14
C ILE A 194 13.74 13.78 18.76
N VAL A 195 14.16 14.97 18.33
CA VAL A 195 14.83 15.13 17.04
C VAL A 195 16.34 15.15 17.24
N LEU A 196 17.02 14.24 16.56
CA LEU A 196 18.46 14.11 16.59
C LEU A 196 19.05 14.50 15.23
N SER A 197 20.13 15.28 15.27
CA SER A 197 20.98 15.54 14.11
C SER A 197 22.34 14.90 14.34
N ASP A 198 22.73 13.99 13.47
CA ASP A 198 24.09 13.46 13.43
C ASP A 198 25.12 14.59 13.36
N THR A 199 26.18 14.49 14.17
CA THR A 199 27.27 15.46 14.23
C THR A 199 28.17 15.42 12.99
N LEU A 200 28.03 14.39 12.16
CA LEU A 200 28.70 14.25 10.87
C LEU A 200 27.84 14.73 9.69
N ASN A 201 26.64 15.26 9.93
CA ASN A 201 25.81 15.83 8.86
C ASN A 201 26.55 16.96 8.12
N PRO A 202 26.41 17.05 6.79
CA PRO A 202 27.02 18.12 6.00
C PRO A 202 26.60 19.52 6.47
N ALA A 203 27.51 20.49 6.34
CA ALA A 203 27.27 21.87 6.70
C ALA A 203 26.21 22.54 5.80
N GLY A 204 25.57 23.59 6.29
CA GLY A 204 24.53 24.33 5.55
C GLY A 204 23.17 23.65 5.51
N GLY A 205 22.97 22.58 6.30
CA GLY A 205 21.69 21.88 6.43
C GLY A 205 20.65 22.63 7.25
N PHE A 206 19.70 21.86 7.81
CA PHE A 206 18.59 22.41 8.59
C PHE A 206 19.05 23.20 9.82
N THR A 207 18.31 24.27 10.11
CA THR A 207 18.48 25.08 11.32
C THR A 207 17.74 24.45 12.51
N ALA A 208 17.98 24.96 13.72
CA ALA A 208 17.20 24.54 14.91
C ALA A 208 15.69 24.78 14.74
N ALA A 209 15.30 25.86 14.04
CA ALA A 209 13.89 26.15 13.76
C ALA A 209 13.27 25.12 12.79
N ASP A 210 14.05 24.61 11.83
CA ASP A 210 13.61 23.55 10.93
C ASP A 210 13.37 22.24 11.68
N TYR A 211 14.31 21.84 12.54
CA TYR A 211 14.13 20.64 13.37
C TYR A 211 12.95 20.77 14.34
N GLN A 212 12.75 21.96 14.92
CA GLN A 212 11.57 22.22 15.74
C GLN A 212 10.27 22.13 14.94
N ARG A 213 10.26 22.58 13.67
CA ARG A 213 9.10 22.41 12.77
C ARG A 213 8.78 20.94 12.54
N PHE A 214 9.79 20.08 12.32
CA PHE A 214 9.57 18.64 12.17
C PHE A 214 9.07 18.00 13.47
N ALA A 215 9.62 18.38 14.63
CA ALA A 215 9.11 17.92 15.93
C ALA A 215 7.62 18.27 16.10
N THR A 216 7.27 19.54 15.88
CA THR A 216 5.88 20.00 15.96
C THR A 216 4.99 19.25 14.96
N ARG A 217 5.42 19.12 13.70
CA ARG A 217 4.62 18.46 12.66
C ARG A 217 4.44 16.97 12.94
N PHE A 218 5.46 16.29 13.47
CA PHE A 218 5.30 14.92 13.92
C PHE A 218 4.27 14.84 15.04
N ASP A 219 4.41 15.65 16.08
CA ASP A 219 3.57 15.61 17.26
C ASP A 219 2.10 15.98 17.01
N THR A 220 1.84 16.97 16.15
CA THR A 220 0.49 17.53 15.97
C THR A 220 -0.25 16.97 14.76
N LEU A 221 0.47 16.31 13.84
CA LEU A 221 -0.11 15.76 12.60
C LEU A 221 0.20 14.27 12.47
N VAL A 222 1.47 13.88 12.29
CA VAL A 222 1.83 12.49 11.96
C VAL A 222 1.43 11.53 13.08
N TYR A 223 1.91 11.78 14.30
CA TYR A 223 1.66 10.93 15.46
C TYR A 223 0.16 10.72 15.72
N PRO A 224 -0.70 11.75 15.84
CA PRO A 224 -2.12 11.54 16.09
C PRO A 224 -2.85 10.86 14.93
N VAL A 225 -2.48 11.13 13.66
CA VAL A 225 -3.09 10.46 12.50
C VAL A 225 -2.76 8.96 12.51
N ASP A 226 -1.48 8.61 12.67
CA ASP A 226 -1.06 7.21 12.62
C ASP A 226 -1.51 6.44 13.86
N VAL A 227 -1.40 7.01 15.07
CA VAL A 227 -1.87 6.35 16.30
C VAL A 227 -3.37 6.13 16.28
N ALA A 228 -4.17 7.06 15.73
CA ALA A 228 -5.61 6.86 15.59
C ALA A 228 -5.92 5.64 14.71
N ASN A 229 -5.22 5.47 13.58
CA ASN A 229 -5.54 4.46 12.58
C ASN A 229 -4.84 3.10 12.81
N PHE A 230 -3.66 3.09 13.42
CA PHE A 230 -2.83 1.89 13.57
C PHE A 230 -2.57 1.51 15.04
N GLY A 231 -2.86 2.42 15.97
CA GLY A 231 -2.60 2.25 17.40
C GLY A 231 -1.23 2.77 17.82
N ALA A 232 -1.03 2.97 19.14
CA ALA A 232 0.23 3.43 19.68
C ALA A 232 1.30 2.31 19.69
N PRO A 233 2.59 2.62 19.48
CA PRO A 233 3.66 1.66 19.73
C PRO A 233 3.82 1.41 21.24
N ALA A 234 4.64 0.41 21.61
CA ALA A 234 5.17 0.32 22.97
C ALA A 234 6.15 1.47 23.26
N ASP A 235 6.54 1.60 24.53
CA ASP A 235 7.58 2.53 25.02
C ASP A 235 8.71 1.67 25.64
N ILE A 236 9.60 1.19 24.77
CA ILE A 236 10.65 0.21 25.03
C ILE A 236 11.75 0.83 25.88
N ASP A 237 12.15 2.06 25.52
CA ASP A 237 13.25 2.75 26.18
C ASP A 237 12.81 3.64 27.35
N LYS A 238 11.49 3.76 27.59
CA LYS A 238 10.84 4.46 28.69
C LYS A 238 11.00 5.99 28.67
N ASN A 239 11.32 6.58 27.51
CA ASN A 239 11.37 8.03 27.36
C ASN A 239 10.03 8.62 26.87
N LYS A 240 9.04 7.79 26.52
CA LYS A 240 7.70 8.16 26.03
C LYS A 240 7.69 8.95 24.72
N LYS A 241 8.76 8.88 23.94
CA LYS A 241 8.95 9.66 22.72
C LYS A 241 9.48 8.79 21.60
N ILE A 242 9.24 9.24 20.37
CA ILE A 242 9.81 8.64 19.17
C ILE A 242 11.02 9.46 18.74
N VAL A 243 12.11 8.80 18.38
CA VAL A 243 13.36 9.45 17.98
C VAL A 243 13.41 9.61 16.46
N LEU A 244 13.54 10.86 16.00
CA LEU A 244 13.66 11.24 14.60
C LEU A 244 15.13 11.54 14.31
N LEU A 245 15.87 10.59 13.75
CA LEU A 245 17.31 10.73 13.54
C LEU A 245 17.65 11.17 12.11
N PHE A 246 17.98 12.45 11.92
CA PHE A 246 18.55 12.94 10.66
C PHE A 246 20.04 12.64 10.61
N THR A 247 20.48 11.79 9.69
CA THR A 247 21.87 11.31 9.65
C THR A 247 22.42 11.18 8.24
N THR A 248 23.70 11.57 8.09
CA THR A 248 24.49 11.36 6.89
C THR A 248 24.62 9.88 6.52
N ALA A 249 24.39 8.97 7.48
CA ALA A 249 24.33 7.54 7.19
C ALA A 249 23.23 7.21 6.16
N VAL A 250 22.09 7.92 6.17
CA VAL A 250 21.05 7.77 5.14
C VAL A 250 21.53 8.32 3.79
N ASN A 251 22.28 9.43 3.78
CA ASN A 251 22.87 9.97 2.55
C ASN A 251 23.86 8.98 1.91
N GLU A 252 24.68 8.32 2.74
CA GLU A 252 25.67 7.33 2.33
C GLU A 252 25.05 6.10 1.64
N LEU A 253 23.76 5.80 1.91
CA LEU A 253 23.02 4.71 1.25
C LEU A 253 22.78 4.94 -0.23
N THR A 254 22.85 6.19 -0.70
CA THR A 254 22.61 6.51 -2.10
C THR A 254 23.95 6.65 -2.84
N PRO A 255 24.30 5.73 -3.76
CA PRO A 255 25.52 5.84 -4.55
C PRO A 255 25.53 7.08 -5.44
N ALA A 256 26.71 7.48 -5.90
CA ALA A 256 26.86 8.56 -6.88
C ALA A 256 26.10 8.23 -8.17
N ASN A 257 25.43 9.24 -8.76
CA ASN A 257 24.67 9.12 -10.01
C ASN A 257 23.47 8.15 -9.98
N SER A 258 23.00 7.79 -8.79
CA SER A 258 21.80 6.96 -8.63
C SER A 258 20.55 7.67 -9.15
N GLN A 259 19.68 6.92 -9.83
CA GLN A 259 18.35 7.40 -10.25
C GLN A 259 17.32 7.37 -9.12
N SER A 260 17.68 6.77 -7.98
CA SER A 260 16.85 6.71 -6.78
C SER A 260 17.61 7.17 -5.53
N TYR A 261 16.88 7.41 -4.44
CA TYR A 261 17.47 7.75 -3.15
C TYR A 261 16.67 7.24 -1.96
N VAL A 262 17.37 6.95 -0.87
CA VAL A 262 16.72 6.62 0.41
C VAL A 262 16.33 7.91 1.13
N GLY A 263 15.05 8.08 1.45
CA GLY A 263 14.53 9.24 2.20
C GLY A 263 14.50 9.02 3.71
N GLY A 264 14.36 7.76 4.12
CA GLY A 264 14.41 7.31 5.50
C GLY A 264 14.25 5.79 5.55
N PHE A 265 14.36 5.23 6.75
CA PHE A 265 14.00 3.84 7.02
C PHE A 265 13.80 3.58 8.52
N PHE A 266 12.94 2.63 8.83
CA PHE A 266 12.81 1.96 10.11
C PHE A 266 13.58 0.61 10.10
N PHE A 267 14.28 0.31 11.20
CA PHE A 267 15.01 -0.96 11.38
C PHE A 267 14.50 -1.72 12.60
N ASP A 268 13.86 -2.88 12.37
CA ASP A 268 13.28 -3.74 13.40
C ASP A 268 14.24 -4.17 14.50
N ARG A 269 15.53 -4.32 14.18
CA ARG A 269 16.62 -4.60 15.10
C ARG A 269 16.57 -3.73 16.34
N ASP A 270 16.28 -2.45 16.16
CA ASP A 270 16.38 -1.48 17.24
C ASP A 270 15.28 -1.64 18.29
N LEU A 271 14.32 -2.53 18.06
CA LEU A 271 13.35 -2.94 19.05
C LEU A 271 13.82 -4.13 19.90
N PHE A 272 14.92 -4.81 19.56
CA PHE A 272 15.38 -6.03 20.27
C PHE A 272 16.38 -5.73 21.40
N PRO A 273 16.39 -6.52 22.49
CA PRO A 273 17.33 -6.37 23.59
C PRO A 273 18.81 -6.32 23.16
N ILE A 274 19.60 -5.53 23.88
CA ILE A 274 21.05 -5.44 23.68
C ILE A 274 21.77 -6.60 24.36
N ALA A 275 21.36 -6.91 25.59
CA ALA A 275 21.96 -7.96 26.39
C ALA A 275 21.41 -9.35 26.03
N ASP A 276 22.24 -10.38 26.21
CA ASP A 276 21.81 -11.77 26.15
C ASP A 276 20.76 -12.04 27.24
N THR A 277 19.81 -12.91 26.89
CA THR A 277 18.81 -13.47 27.80
C THR A 277 18.92 -15.00 27.74
N PRO A 278 18.32 -15.76 28.68
CA PRO A 278 18.32 -17.21 28.61
C PRO A 278 17.79 -17.78 27.28
N ASP A 279 16.86 -17.06 26.63
CA ASP A 279 16.10 -17.54 25.47
C ASP A 279 16.36 -16.74 24.17
N LEU A 280 17.23 -15.72 24.21
CA LEU A 280 17.59 -14.89 23.05
C LEU A 280 19.01 -14.38 23.18
N GLN A 281 19.80 -14.62 22.14
CA GLN A 281 21.06 -13.92 21.94
C GLN A 281 20.77 -12.43 21.70
N GLY A 282 21.32 -11.59 22.58
CA GLY A 282 21.17 -10.15 22.52
C GLY A 282 21.74 -9.56 21.24
N CYS A 283 21.35 -8.32 20.98
CA CYS A 283 21.81 -7.57 19.85
C CYS A 283 22.62 -6.35 20.27
N ALA A 284 23.94 -6.52 20.34
CA ALA A 284 24.85 -5.43 20.70
C ALA A 284 24.71 -4.17 19.81
N GLY A 285 24.28 -4.35 18.55
CA GLY A 285 24.00 -3.25 17.61
C GLY A 285 22.59 -2.67 17.68
N SER A 286 21.70 -3.18 18.52
CA SER A 286 20.39 -2.55 18.71
C SER A 286 20.53 -1.23 19.46
N ASN A 287 19.77 -0.22 19.03
CA ASN A 287 19.59 1.01 19.82
C ASN A 287 18.62 0.82 21.01
N PHE A 288 17.84 -0.26 21.00
CA PHE A 288 16.82 -0.62 21.97
C PHE A 288 15.87 0.54 22.32
N GLY A 289 15.15 1.03 21.31
CA GLY A 289 14.19 2.13 21.43
C GLY A 289 13.44 2.41 20.13
N GLU A 290 12.49 3.32 20.22
CA GLU A 290 11.61 3.74 19.13
C GLU A 290 12.30 4.82 18.28
N LEU A 291 12.95 4.42 17.19
CA LEU A 291 13.55 5.35 16.25
C LEU A 291 13.37 4.96 14.79
N PHE A 292 13.50 5.95 13.92
CA PHE A 292 13.76 5.76 12.50
C PHE A 292 14.76 6.79 11.99
N TYR A 293 15.39 6.45 10.88
CA TYR A 293 16.50 7.17 10.27
C TYR A 293 15.98 8.01 9.11
N LEU A 294 16.43 9.24 9.00
CA LEU A 294 15.95 10.23 8.04
C LEU A 294 17.12 10.84 7.26
N LEU A 295 16.87 11.13 5.99
CA LEU A 295 17.82 11.81 5.10
C LEU A 295 18.20 13.19 5.66
N ALA A 296 19.51 13.45 5.79
CA ALA A 296 20.01 14.77 6.14
C ALA A 296 20.19 15.66 4.90
N PRO A 297 20.01 16.98 5.00
CA PRO A 297 20.41 17.89 3.93
C PRO A 297 21.92 17.82 3.67
N ASP A 298 22.27 17.80 2.38
CA ASP A 298 23.62 17.92 1.87
C ASP A 298 23.62 18.90 0.68
N PRO A 299 23.50 20.22 0.94
CA PRO A 299 23.26 21.21 -0.12
C PRO A 299 24.41 21.34 -1.11
N THR A 300 25.61 20.89 -0.74
CA THR A 300 26.82 20.94 -1.57
C THR A 300 27.19 19.59 -2.17
N GLY A 301 26.50 18.51 -1.82
CA GLY A 301 26.75 17.16 -2.34
C GLY A 301 28.09 16.59 -1.88
N VAL A 302 28.47 16.82 -0.62
CA VAL A 302 29.70 16.25 -0.03
C VAL A 302 29.66 14.72 -0.08
N ILE A 303 28.50 14.13 0.18
CA ILE A 303 28.29 12.69 0.22
C ILE A 303 27.96 12.21 -1.19
N ASN A 304 28.87 11.40 -1.76
CA ASN A 304 28.72 10.75 -3.06
C ASN A 304 28.41 11.70 -4.24
N GLY A 305 28.65 13.02 -4.11
CA GLY A 305 28.29 14.01 -5.14
C GLY A 305 26.78 14.30 -5.24
N ASN A 306 25.96 13.79 -4.32
CA ASN A 306 24.51 13.86 -4.40
C ASN A 306 23.97 15.11 -3.69
N VAL A 307 23.69 16.18 -4.44
CA VAL A 307 23.13 17.41 -3.88
C VAL A 307 21.72 17.19 -3.30
N ARG A 308 21.56 17.42 -1.99
CA ARG A 308 20.29 17.39 -1.25
C ARG A 308 20.04 18.72 -0.55
N ARG A 309 19.48 19.68 -1.30
CA ARG A 309 19.10 20.99 -0.75
C ARG A 309 18.06 20.84 0.35
N THR A 310 18.09 21.74 1.33
CA THR A 310 17.13 21.76 2.44
C THR A 310 15.68 21.75 1.97
N GLY A 311 15.32 22.55 0.97
CA GLY A 311 13.95 22.56 0.42
C GLY A 311 13.51 21.25 -0.22
N PHE A 312 14.44 20.47 -0.79
CA PHE A 312 14.12 19.13 -1.30
C PHE A 312 13.87 18.16 -0.15
N VAL A 313 14.78 18.09 0.81
CA VAL A 313 14.64 17.20 1.97
C VAL A 313 13.37 17.54 2.76
N ASP A 314 13.10 18.84 2.96
CA ASP A 314 11.88 19.31 3.62
C ASP A 314 10.60 18.82 2.93
N SER A 315 10.56 18.93 1.59
CA SER A 315 9.37 18.57 0.80
C SER A 315 8.97 17.09 0.87
N VAL A 316 9.89 16.20 1.28
CA VAL A 316 9.66 14.75 1.32
C VAL A 316 9.62 14.20 2.73
N THR A 317 10.13 14.93 3.73
CA THR A 317 10.34 14.41 5.08
C THR A 317 9.02 14.01 5.74
N THR A 318 7.95 14.79 5.61
CA THR A 318 6.70 14.51 6.36
C THR A 318 6.05 13.19 5.95
N ALA A 319 5.93 12.93 4.64
CA ALA A 319 5.39 11.67 4.15
C ALA A 319 6.25 10.48 4.61
N VAL A 320 7.59 10.64 4.59
CA VAL A 320 8.53 9.64 5.13
C VAL A 320 8.30 9.42 6.63
N LEU A 321 8.05 10.46 7.42
CA LEU A 321 7.77 10.31 8.86
C LEU A 321 6.55 9.42 9.11
N ALA A 322 5.44 9.61 8.38
CA ALA A 322 4.26 8.75 8.53
C ALA A 322 4.52 7.32 8.05
N HIS A 323 5.22 7.17 6.93
CA HIS A 323 5.58 5.87 6.39
C HIS A 323 6.40 5.04 7.39
N GLU A 324 7.51 5.60 7.88
CA GLU A 324 8.41 4.89 8.81
C GLU A 324 7.80 4.73 10.21
N PHE A 325 6.96 5.68 10.64
CA PHE A 325 6.26 5.54 11.92
C PHE A 325 5.21 4.43 11.87
N GLN A 326 4.52 4.24 10.75
CA GLN A 326 3.63 3.09 10.57
C GLN A 326 4.39 1.76 10.66
N HIS A 327 5.57 1.64 10.04
CA HIS A 327 6.42 0.46 10.17
C HIS A 327 6.80 0.20 11.64
N LEU A 328 7.23 1.24 12.36
CA LEU A 328 7.56 1.17 13.77
C LEU A 328 6.35 0.73 14.61
N ILE A 329 5.17 1.33 14.40
CA ILE A 329 3.93 0.94 15.07
C ILE A 329 3.65 -0.54 14.84
N ASN A 330 3.67 -1.01 13.59
CA ASN A 330 3.34 -2.39 13.27
C ASN A 330 4.31 -3.37 13.94
N ALA A 331 5.62 -3.12 13.82
CA ALA A 331 6.65 -3.95 14.43
C ALA A 331 6.58 -3.93 15.97
N SER A 332 6.51 -2.75 16.58
CA SER A 332 6.46 -2.57 18.03
C SER A 332 5.22 -3.21 18.64
N ARG A 333 4.04 -3.02 18.02
CA ARG A 333 2.80 -3.63 18.49
C ARG A 333 2.85 -5.15 18.41
N ARG A 334 3.31 -5.73 17.31
CA ARG A 334 3.44 -7.19 17.19
C ARG A 334 4.45 -7.78 18.16
N LEU A 335 5.53 -7.06 18.44
CA LEU A 335 6.56 -7.53 19.36
C LEU A 335 6.10 -7.44 20.82
N TYR A 336 5.49 -6.31 21.24
CA TYR A 336 5.31 -5.98 22.65
C TYR A 336 3.88 -5.75 23.12
N VAL A 337 2.91 -5.53 22.22
CA VAL A 337 1.52 -5.20 22.60
C VAL A 337 0.57 -6.36 22.33
N THR A 338 0.59 -6.89 21.12
CA THR A 338 -0.30 -7.98 20.67
C THR A 338 0.23 -9.32 21.19
N GLN A 339 -0.56 -9.96 22.07
CA GLN A 339 -0.17 -11.20 22.72
C GLN A 339 -0.18 -12.40 21.77
N GLY A 340 0.70 -13.37 22.00
CA GLY A 340 0.77 -14.62 21.25
C GLY A 340 1.31 -14.50 19.81
N VAL A 341 1.86 -13.34 19.45
CA VAL A 341 2.48 -13.09 18.14
C VAL A 341 3.97 -13.40 18.19
N GLU A 342 4.44 -14.12 17.19
CA GLU A 342 5.84 -14.56 17.04
C GLU A 342 6.42 -14.25 15.65
N ASP A 343 5.74 -13.40 14.88
CA ASP A 343 6.20 -12.98 13.55
C ASP A 343 5.77 -11.53 13.26
N PHE A 344 6.56 -10.86 12.43
CA PHE A 344 6.19 -9.57 11.87
C PHE A 344 5.10 -9.71 10.80
N GLU A 345 4.55 -8.60 10.33
CA GLU A 345 3.66 -8.62 9.17
C GLU A 345 4.45 -9.00 7.89
N VAL A 346 3.78 -9.55 6.88
CA VAL A 346 4.41 -9.82 5.57
C VAL A 346 4.73 -8.52 4.85
N THR A 347 5.77 -8.53 4.02
CA THR A 347 6.35 -7.34 3.39
C THR A 347 5.31 -6.48 2.69
N TRP A 348 4.55 -7.07 1.76
CA TRP A 348 3.57 -6.35 0.95
C TRP A 348 2.50 -5.65 1.80
N LEU A 349 1.93 -6.35 2.80
CA LEU A 349 0.86 -5.78 3.63
C LEU A 349 1.39 -4.70 4.57
N ASN A 350 2.59 -4.89 5.12
CA ASN A 350 3.23 -3.85 5.94
C ASN A 350 3.45 -2.56 5.13
N GLU A 351 4.04 -2.69 3.94
CA GLU A 351 4.26 -1.57 3.00
C GLU A 351 2.96 -0.91 2.53
N GLY A 352 1.95 -1.73 2.23
CA GLY A 352 0.63 -1.23 1.88
C GLY A 352 0.04 -0.34 2.96
N LEU A 353 0.15 -0.74 4.23
CA LEU A 353 -0.33 0.06 5.37
C LEU A 353 0.49 1.34 5.57
N SER A 354 1.81 1.31 5.32
CA SER A 354 2.65 2.52 5.37
C SER A 354 2.31 3.51 4.27
N HIS A 355 1.94 3.03 3.08
CA HIS A 355 1.41 3.87 2.02
C HIS A 355 -0.02 4.38 2.32
N ILE A 356 -0.83 3.64 3.09
CA ILE A 356 -2.09 4.17 3.64
C ILE A 356 -1.81 5.30 4.65
N ALA A 357 -0.74 5.24 5.44
CA ALA A 357 -0.35 6.35 6.33
C ALA A 357 -0.06 7.65 5.56
N GLU A 358 0.67 7.55 4.43
CA GLU A 358 0.85 8.67 3.50
C GLU A 358 -0.48 9.23 2.96
N GLU A 359 -1.42 8.36 2.57
CA GLU A 359 -2.75 8.77 2.09
C GLU A 359 -3.59 9.46 3.19
N LEU A 360 -3.50 8.97 4.43
CA LEU A 360 -4.19 9.55 5.57
C LEU A 360 -3.67 10.96 5.90
N LEU A 361 -2.36 11.20 5.75
CA LEU A 361 -1.81 12.56 5.81
C LEU A 361 -2.42 13.46 4.74
N PHE A 362 -2.47 12.99 3.49
CA PHE A 362 -3.10 13.75 2.40
C PHE A 362 -4.54 14.13 2.75
N PHE A 363 -5.38 13.19 3.21
CA PHE A 363 -6.76 13.49 3.57
C PHE A 363 -6.85 14.52 4.69
N HIS A 364 -6.01 14.39 5.72
CA HIS A 364 -5.98 15.33 6.83
C HIS A 364 -5.57 16.74 6.38
N GLU A 365 -4.45 16.88 5.67
CA GLU A 365 -3.93 18.18 5.24
C GLU A 365 -4.80 18.84 4.17
N ALA A 366 -5.39 18.05 3.27
CA ALA A 366 -6.31 18.53 2.25
C ALA A 366 -7.71 18.86 2.80
N ASN A 367 -8.01 18.48 4.05
CA ASN A 367 -9.35 18.49 4.63
C ASN A 367 -10.37 17.77 3.72
N LEU A 368 -9.98 16.58 3.26
CA LEU A 368 -10.76 15.69 2.42
C LEU A 368 -11.00 14.37 3.13
N THR A 369 -11.84 13.53 2.54
CA THR A 369 -12.14 12.19 3.07
C THR A 369 -12.15 11.18 1.93
N PRO A 370 -11.94 9.88 2.22
CA PRO A 370 -12.15 8.82 1.24
C PRO A 370 -13.56 8.85 0.65
N ARG A 371 -13.78 8.14 -0.45
CA ARG A 371 -15.08 7.98 -1.13
C ARG A 371 -15.66 9.28 -1.72
N GLN A 372 -14.81 10.24 -2.10
CA GLN A 372 -15.22 11.52 -2.69
C GLN A 372 -15.03 11.61 -4.22
N ASN A 373 -14.60 10.51 -4.85
CA ASN A 373 -14.22 10.44 -6.26
C ASN A 373 -13.28 11.58 -6.68
N ILE A 374 -12.16 11.72 -5.96
CA ILE A 374 -11.27 12.88 -6.09
C ILE A 374 -10.62 12.88 -7.48
N ASP A 375 -10.87 13.94 -8.23
CA ASP A 375 -10.39 14.13 -9.59
C ASP A 375 -9.33 15.25 -9.67
N THR A 376 -8.81 15.51 -10.88
CA THR A 376 -7.79 16.57 -11.07
C THR A 376 -8.34 17.98 -10.79
N ILE A 377 -9.65 18.21 -10.98
CA ILE A 377 -10.28 19.50 -10.69
C ILE A 377 -10.28 19.74 -9.19
N LYS A 378 -10.67 18.74 -8.40
CA LYS A 378 -10.66 18.79 -6.94
C LYS A 378 -9.24 18.95 -6.39
N ILE A 379 -8.27 18.21 -6.93
CA ILE A 379 -6.85 18.35 -6.52
C ILE A 379 -6.36 19.80 -6.72
N ARG A 380 -6.82 20.48 -7.78
CA ARG A 380 -6.39 21.84 -8.13
C ARG A 380 -7.28 22.94 -7.54
N SER A 381 -8.35 22.58 -6.83
CA SER A 381 -9.34 23.57 -6.42
C SER A 381 -8.81 24.57 -5.39
N THR A 382 -7.76 24.20 -4.65
CA THR A 382 -7.05 25.09 -3.72
C THR A 382 -5.56 24.79 -3.68
N ASN A 383 -4.75 25.75 -3.23
CA ASN A 383 -3.32 25.53 -2.98
C ASN A 383 -3.09 24.49 -1.87
N THR A 384 -3.94 24.44 -0.84
CA THR A 384 -3.84 23.47 0.26
C THR A 384 -3.94 22.03 -0.26
N ILE A 385 -4.99 21.71 -1.02
CA ILE A 385 -5.19 20.36 -1.57
C ILE A 385 -4.05 20.00 -2.54
N ARG A 386 -3.64 20.94 -3.39
CA ARG A 386 -2.55 20.71 -4.36
C ARG A 386 -1.22 20.43 -3.67
N THR A 387 -0.89 21.18 -2.61
CA THR A 387 0.34 20.98 -1.84
C THR A 387 0.31 19.65 -1.11
N ALA A 388 -0.79 19.31 -0.42
CA ALA A 388 -0.95 18.02 0.24
C ALA A 388 -0.86 16.85 -0.75
N PHE A 389 -1.51 16.95 -1.91
CA PHE A 389 -1.42 15.91 -2.94
C PHE A 389 0.04 15.71 -3.40
N ASN A 390 0.75 16.80 -3.67
CA ASN A 390 2.13 16.74 -4.13
C ASN A 390 3.07 16.15 -3.06
N ALA A 391 2.89 16.54 -1.79
CA ALA A 391 3.74 16.12 -0.69
C ALA A 391 3.48 14.67 -0.27
N ASP A 392 2.21 14.27 -0.14
CA ASP A 392 1.86 13.05 0.58
C ASP A 392 1.23 11.96 -0.30
N GLN A 393 0.69 12.29 -1.48
CA GLN A 393 -0.08 11.32 -2.28
C GLN A 393 0.47 11.06 -3.69
N SER A 394 1.22 12.01 -4.25
CA SER A 394 1.71 11.92 -5.63
C SER A 394 2.62 10.70 -5.87
N SER A 395 3.40 10.30 -4.86
CA SER A 395 4.26 9.11 -4.92
C SER A 395 3.46 7.81 -4.98
N ASN A 396 2.36 7.70 -4.22
CA ASN A 396 1.43 6.57 -4.29
C ASN A 396 0.75 6.48 -5.66
N ALA A 397 0.28 7.62 -6.20
CA ALA A 397 -0.26 7.70 -7.55
C ALA A 397 0.77 7.30 -8.63
N ALA A 398 2.03 7.70 -8.49
CA ALA A 398 3.10 7.30 -9.41
C ALA A 398 3.38 5.79 -9.37
N ARG A 399 3.41 5.18 -8.18
CA ARG A 399 3.60 3.73 -7.99
C ARG A 399 2.44 2.92 -8.58
N TYR A 400 1.21 3.34 -8.32
CA TYR A 400 0.03 2.72 -8.89
C TYR A 400 0.01 2.85 -10.43
N ARG A 401 0.46 3.99 -10.98
CA ARG A 401 0.67 4.16 -12.42
C ARG A 401 1.68 3.14 -12.97
N SER A 402 2.79 2.90 -12.29
CA SER A 402 3.79 1.90 -12.71
C SER A 402 3.20 0.49 -12.75
N PHE A 403 2.39 0.12 -11.75
CA PHE A 403 1.64 -1.15 -11.77
C PHE A 403 0.73 -1.27 -13.00
N LEU A 404 -0.06 -0.22 -13.30
CA LEU A 404 -1.00 -0.22 -14.42
C LEU A 404 -0.33 -0.35 -15.79
N VAL A 405 0.97 -0.05 -15.92
CA VAL A 405 1.73 -0.26 -17.17
C VAL A 405 1.99 -1.75 -17.42
N ALA A 406 2.16 -2.55 -16.38
CA ALA A 406 2.46 -3.98 -16.48
C ALA A 406 1.64 -4.81 -15.46
N PRO A 407 0.29 -4.77 -15.52
CA PRO A 407 -0.57 -5.42 -14.54
C PRO A 407 -0.57 -6.95 -14.66
N SER A 408 -0.01 -7.51 -15.74
CA SER A 408 0.18 -8.96 -15.92
C SER A 408 1.45 -9.51 -15.27
N GLU A 409 2.39 -8.63 -14.92
CA GLU A 409 3.71 -9.00 -14.38
C GLU A 409 3.88 -8.61 -12.90
N ASN A 410 2.92 -7.85 -12.36
CA ASN A 410 2.95 -7.30 -11.02
C ASN A 410 1.65 -7.65 -10.27
N SER A 411 1.74 -7.72 -8.95
CA SER A 411 0.62 -8.14 -8.10
C SER A 411 0.71 -7.46 -6.73
N PRO A 412 -0.43 -7.18 -6.08
CA PRO A 412 -0.46 -6.57 -4.74
C PRO A 412 0.03 -7.51 -3.62
N PHE A 413 0.34 -8.77 -3.92
CA PHE A 413 0.66 -9.77 -2.90
C PHE A 413 2.08 -10.32 -3.01
N ARG A 414 2.90 -9.79 -3.93
CA ARG A 414 4.28 -10.28 -4.09
C ARG A 414 5.08 -9.96 -2.84
N ASP A 415 5.79 -10.96 -2.33
CA ASP A 415 6.81 -10.75 -1.32
C ASP A 415 8.10 -10.25 -1.98
N ASP A 416 8.01 -9.06 -2.58
CA ASP A 416 9.11 -8.30 -3.13
C ASP A 416 9.01 -6.83 -2.72
N ASP A 417 9.93 -6.03 -3.24
CA ASP A 417 10.04 -4.62 -2.90
C ASP A 417 9.76 -3.67 -4.08
N SER A 418 9.09 -4.19 -5.11
CA SER A 418 8.84 -3.43 -6.34
C SER A 418 7.89 -2.25 -6.13
N LEU A 419 8.14 -1.16 -6.84
CA LEU A 419 7.28 0.04 -6.80
C LEU A 419 5.86 -0.27 -7.28
N GLU A 420 5.74 -1.20 -8.23
CA GLU A 420 4.50 -1.70 -8.78
C GLU A 420 3.68 -2.46 -7.73
N THR A 421 4.30 -3.41 -7.01
CA THR A 421 3.62 -4.18 -5.94
C THR A 421 3.13 -3.26 -4.83
N ARG A 422 3.92 -2.24 -4.45
CA ARG A 422 3.54 -1.23 -3.48
C ARG A 422 2.31 -0.43 -3.91
N GLY A 423 2.34 0.10 -5.14
CA GLY A 423 1.23 0.86 -5.71
C GLY A 423 -0.04 0.04 -5.85
N ALA A 424 0.10 -1.23 -6.28
CA ALA A 424 -0.99 -2.20 -6.35
C ALA A 424 -1.58 -2.47 -4.97
N THR A 425 -0.73 -2.76 -3.98
CA THR A 425 -1.17 -3.07 -2.61
C THR A 425 -1.94 -1.91 -2.00
N TRP A 426 -1.36 -0.71 -2.05
CA TRP A 426 -1.99 0.49 -1.52
C TRP A 426 -3.37 0.73 -2.16
N ASN A 427 -3.45 0.69 -3.49
CA ASN A 427 -4.70 0.91 -4.19
C ASN A 427 -5.73 -0.19 -3.90
N LEU A 428 -5.31 -1.46 -3.78
CA LEU A 428 -6.18 -2.56 -3.38
C LEU A 428 -6.71 -2.35 -1.96
N LEU A 429 -5.88 -1.99 -0.98
CA LEU A 429 -6.32 -1.72 0.40
C LEU A 429 -7.35 -0.59 0.45
N ARG A 430 -7.11 0.49 -0.29
CA ARG A 430 -8.06 1.61 -0.40
C ARG A 430 -9.38 1.16 -1.00
N TYR A 431 -9.34 0.42 -2.12
CA TYR A 431 -10.54 -0.16 -2.74
C TYR A 431 -11.30 -1.06 -1.77
N LEU A 432 -10.62 -1.98 -1.08
CA LEU A 432 -11.25 -2.89 -0.12
C LEU A 432 -11.92 -2.15 1.04
N ALA A 433 -11.28 -1.11 1.58
CA ALA A 433 -11.87 -0.28 2.63
C ALA A 433 -13.04 0.58 2.13
N ASP A 434 -12.99 1.05 0.88
CA ASP A 434 -14.12 1.74 0.25
C ASP A 434 -15.34 0.83 0.11
N GLN A 435 -15.14 -0.38 -0.43
CA GLN A 435 -16.19 -1.36 -0.65
C GLN A 435 -16.74 -1.93 0.66
N LYS A 436 -15.89 -2.11 1.67
CA LYS A 436 -16.32 -2.52 3.02
C LYS A 436 -17.19 -1.46 3.68
N GLY A 437 -16.92 -0.18 3.43
CA GLY A 437 -17.58 0.94 4.08
C GLY A 437 -17.31 1.00 5.58
N GLY A 438 -18.14 1.77 6.29
CA GLY A 438 -18.00 1.96 7.74
C GLY A 438 -16.77 2.80 8.11
N SER A 439 -16.18 2.51 9.28
CA SER A 439 -15.03 3.25 9.80
C SER A 439 -13.72 2.71 9.21
N ASP A 440 -13.02 3.55 8.47
CA ASP A 440 -11.66 3.27 7.99
C ASP A 440 -10.69 3.06 9.16
N VAL A 441 -10.80 3.88 10.22
CA VAL A 441 -10.03 3.72 11.46
C VAL A 441 -10.17 2.30 12.02
N ALA A 442 -11.41 1.81 12.16
CA ALA A 442 -11.64 0.45 12.66
C ALA A 442 -11.09 -0.63 11.71
N THR A 443 -11.09 -0.36 10.40
CA THR A 443 -10.53 -1.26 9.38
C THR A 443 -9.01 -1.35 9.49
N TRP A 444 -8.31 -0.22 9.59
CA TRP A 444 -6.85 -0.18 9.73
C TRP A 444 -6.40 -0.76 11.07
N GLN A 445 -7.11 -0.46 12.15
CA GLN A 445 -6.85 -1.05 13.46
C GLN A 445 -7.02 -2.58 13.43
N ALA A 446 -7.99 -3.11 12.70
CA ALA A 446 -8.20 -4.56 12.60
C ALA A 446 -7.05 -5.29 11.86
N LEU A 447 -6.40 -4.63 10.90
CA LEU A 447 -5.23 -5.17 10.21
C LEU A 447 -3.97 -5.14 11.09
N VAL A 448 -3.85 -4.19 12.02
CA VAL A 448 -2.67 -4.07 12.89
C VAL A 448 -2.82 -4.86 14.20
N ASN A 449 -4.02 -4.87 14.78
CA ASN A 449 -4.29 -5.43 16.12
C ASN A 449 -4.66 -6.91 16.07
N THR A 450 -3.80 -7.72 15.47
CA THR A 450 -4.08 -9.13 15.18
C THR A 450 -2.81 -9.96 15.17
N GLY A 451 -2.94 -11.25 15.48
CA GLY A 451 -1.86 -12.23 15.31
C GLY A 451 -1.81 -12.86 13.93
N ARG A 452 -2.77 -12.53 13.03
CA ARG A 452 -2.77 -13.02 11.65
C ARG A 452 -1.81 -12.18 10.79
N VAL A 453 -1.23 -12.80 9.78
CA VAL A 453 -0.35 -12.14 8.79
C VAL A 453 -0.87 -12.35 7.37
N GLY A 454 -0.46 -11.46 6.46
CA GLY A 454 -0.71 -11.56 5.02
C GLY A 454 -2.17 -11.81 4.65
N LEU A 455 -2.41 -12.75 3.74
CA LEU A 455 -3.77 -13.03 3.24
C LEU A 455 -4.72 -13.54 4.32
N SER A 456 -4.23 -14.24 5.35
CA SER A 456 -5.06 -14.64 6.49
C SER A 456 -5.53 -13.43 7.29
N ASN A 457 -4.67 -12.42 7.44
CA ASN A 457 -5.01 -11.14 8.04
C ASN A 457 -6.03 -10.39 7.18
N LEU A 458 -5.72 -10.21 5.89
CA LEU A 458 -6.58 -9.51 4.94
C LEU A 458 -7.99 -10.15 4.88
N SER A 459 -8.07 -11.48 4.81
CA SER A 459 -9.34 -12.21 4.77
C SER A 459 -10.14 -12.08 6.06
N ALA A 460 -9.48 -11.97 7.22
CA ALA A 460 -10.17 -11.76 8.49
C ALA A 460 -10.83 -10.38 8.57
N VAL A 461 -10.27 -9.36 7.91
CA VAL A 461 -10.78 -7.99 7.93
C VAL A 461 -11.78 -7.73 6.81
N PHE A 462 -11.53 -8.27 5.62
CA PHE A 462 -12.33 -7.97 4.42
C PHE A 462 -13.21 -9.13 3.95
N GLY A 463 -13.15 -10.31 4.59
CA GLY A 463 -13.95 -11.48 4.23
C GLY A 463 -13.13 -12.55 3.49
N SER A 464 -13.63 -13.80 3.48
CA SER A 464 -12.95 -14.93 2.84
C SER A 464 -12.98 -14.90 1.30
N ASP A 465 -13.75 -13.99 0.72
CA ASP A 465 -13.95 -13.79 -0.72
C ASP A 465 -12.93 -12.82 -1.35
N ILE A 466 -11.72 -12.71 -0.77
CA ILE A 466 -10.64 -11.83 -1.31
C ILE A 466 -10.38 -12.09 -2.80
N ALA A 467 -10.44 -13.34 -3.24
CA ALA A 467 -10.22 -13.71 -4.64
C ALA A 467 -11.25 -13.03 -5.57
N SER A 468 -12.50 -12.98 -5.12
CA SER A 468 -13.56 -12.28 -5.84
C SER A 468 -13.35 -10.77 -5.84
N LYS A 469 -13.00 -10.20 -4.69
CA LYS A 469 -12.77 -8.75 -4.56
C LYS A 469 -11.56 -8.27 -5.34
N GLU A 470 -10.50 -9.06 -5.40
CA GLU A 470 -9.30 -8.75 -6.19
C GLU A 470 -9.57 -8.82 -7.69
N ARG A 471 -10.38 -9.78 -8.16
CA ARG A 471 -10.88 -9.77 -9.53
C ARG A 471 -11.70 -8.51 -9.84
N ASP A 472 -12.63 -8.14 -8.96
CA ASP A 472 -13.51 -7.00 -9.18
C ASP A 472 -12.73 -5.67 -9.11
N TRP A 473 -11.70 -5.59 -8.26
CA TRP A 473 -10.70 -4.52 -8.24
C TRP A 473 -9.96 -4.40 -9.57
N ASN A 474 -9.50 -5.51 -10.15
CA ASN A 474 -8.85 -5.48 -11.47
C ASN A 474 -9.80 -5.02 -12.58
N VAL A 475 -11.08 -5.39 -12.53
CA VAL A 475 -12.09 -4.85 -13.47
C VAL A 475 -12.18 -3.33 -13.34
N SER A 476 -12.19 -2.80 -12.11
CA SER A 476 -12.29 -1.36 -11.85
C SER A 476 -11.19 -0.54 -12.52
N HIS A 477 -9.97 -1.09 -12.66
CA HIS A 477 -8.85 -0.38 -13.29
C HIS A 477 -9.15 0.12 -14.70
N TYR A 478 -9.95 -0.65 -15.44
CA TYR A 478 -10.36 -0.28 -16.80
C TYR A 478 -11.71 0.43 -16.81
N THR A 479 -12.68 0.00 -16.00
CA THR A 479 -14.08 0.42 -16.18
C THR A 479 -14.45 1.70 -15.45
N ASP A 480 -13.84 1.96 -14.30
CA ASP A 480 -14.23 3.04 -13.38
C ASP A 480 -14.28 4.42 -14.04
N ASP A 481 -15.30 5.21 -13.69
CA ASP A 481 -15.65 6.53 -14.22
C ASP A 481 -15.88 6.66 -15.73
N ILE A 482 -15.62 5.63 -16.53
CA ILE A 482 -15.75 5.69 -17.99
C ILE A 482 -16.91 4.87 -18.53
N VAL A 483 -17.44 3.89 -17.79
CA VAL A 483 -18.61 3.09 -18.20
C VAL A 483 -19.84 3.48 -17.37
N SER A 484 -20.96 3.79 -18.03
CA SER A 484 -22.22 4.06 -17.37
C SER A 484 -22.90 2.78 -16.88
N GLY A 485 -23.63 2.87 -15.76
CA GLY A 485 -24.40 1.72 -15.23
C GLY A 485 -23.56 0.61 -14.60
N LEU A 486 -22.29 0.87 -14.28
CA LEU A 486 -21.44 -0.09 -13.57
C LEU A 486 -21.99 -0.45 -12.20
N ALA A 487 -21.83 -1.72 -11.83
CA ALA A 487 -21.99 -2.15 -10.46
C ALA A 487 -20.93 -1.49 -9.56
N ALA A 488 -21.30 -1.17 -8.32
CA ALA A 488 -20.41 -0.49 -7.36
C ALA A 488 -19.10 -1.24 -7.08
N VAL A 489 -19.08 -2.57 -7.22
CA VAL A 489 -17.86 -3.39 -7.08
C VAL A 489 -16.83 -3.12 -8.19
N TYR A 490 -17.23 -2.54 -9.32
CA TYR A 490 -16.34 -2.20 -10.45
C TYR A 490 -15.93 -0.73 -10.47
N THR A 491 -16.08 -0.02 -9.34
CA THR A 491 -15.68 1.38 -9.20
C THR A 491 -14.63 1.57 -8.10
N GLN A 492 -13.90 2.69 -8.12
CA GLN A 492 -12.96 3.09 -7.06
C GLN A 492 -13.45 4.39 -6.38
N PRO A 493 -14.30 4.30 -5.35
CA PRO A 493 -15.01 5.46 -4.83
C PRO A 493 -14.16 6.63 -4.36
N SER A 494 -12.92 6.41 -3.89
CA SER A 494 -12.05 7.49 -3.42
C SER A 494 -11.41 8.33 -4.52
N TRP A 495 -11.13 7.75 -5.69
CA TRP A 495 -10.17 8.32 -6.64
C TRP A 495 -10.61 8.19 -8.10
N HIS A 496 -10.69 9.33 -8.80
CA HIS A 496 -10.96 9.36 -10.23
C HIS A 496 -9.67 9.25 -11.06
N TRP A 497 -9.12 8.03 -11.19
CA TRP A 497 -7.79 7.82 -11.80
C TRP A 497 -7.71 8.20 -13.27
N HIS A 498 -8.78 7.97 -14.03
CA HIS A 498 -8.85 8.38 -15.43
C HIS A 498 -8.68 9.91 -15.59
N SER A 499 -9.23 10.72 -14.66
CA SER A 499 -9.03 12.17 -14.64
C SER A 499 -7.59 12.54 -14.24
N ILE A 500 -7.07 11.91 -13.19
CA ILE A 500 -5.74 12.20 -12.65
C ILE A 500 -4.64 11.89 -13.67
N TYR A 501 -4.60 10.67 -14.21
CA TYR A 501 -3.53 10.28 -15.14
C TYR A 501 -3.62 10.97 -16.48
N LYS A 502 -4.82 11.32 -16.94
CA LYS A 502 -4.98 12.14 -18.13
C LYS A 502 -4.33 13.51 -17.96
N ALA A 503 -4.47 14.14 -16.79
CA ALA A 503 -3.82 15.42 -16.52
C ALA A 503 -2.28 15.32 -16.51
N VAL A 504 -1.72 14.18 -16.10
CA VAL A 504 -0.26 13.96 -16.06
C VAL A 504 0.31 13.56 -17.42
N ALA A 505 -0.47 12.88 -18.28
CA ALA A 505 -0.01 12.39 -19.57
C ALA A 505 0.19 13.46 -20.66
N GLY A 506 -0.34 14.68 -20.49
CA GLY A 506 -0.28 15.72 -21.51
C GLY A 506 -1.00 15.31 -22.81
N SER A 507 -0.35 15.46 -23.97
CA SER A 507 -0.88 15.05 -25.28
C SER A 507 -0.62 13.57 -25.64
N GLY A 508 -0.08 12.77 -24.71
CA GLY A 508 0.22 11.34 -24.88
C GLY A 508 -0.95 10.39 -24.56
N LYS A 509 -0.65 9.11 -24.23
CA LYS A 509 -1.64 8.11 -23.82
C LYS A 509 -2.39 8.59 -22.56
N ALA A 510 -3.71 8.81 -22.67
CA ALA A 510 -4.53 9.41 -21.61
C ALA A 510 -4.60 8.59 -20.31
N TYR A 511 -4.36 7.28 -20.36
CA TYR A 511 -4.38 6.38 -19.20
C TYR A 511 -3.29 5.30 -19.36
N PRO A 512 -2.57 4.90 -18.29
CA PRO A 512 -1.42 4.00 -18.38
C PRO A 512 -1.79 2.55 -18.74
N LEU A 513 -2.98 2.09 -18.36
CA LEU A 513 -3.38 0.71 -18.59
C LEU A 513 -3.77 0.48 -20.06
N GLU A 514 -3.10 -0.47 -20.69
CA GLU A 514 -3.34 -0.85 -22.08
C GLU A 514 -4.10 -2.16 -22.18
N ALA A 515 -5.25 -2.12 -22.85
CA ALA A 515 -6.00 -3.31 -23.18
C ALA A 515 -5.76 -3.72 -24.65
N LYS A 516 -5.38 -4.98 -24.86
CA LYS A 516 -5.01 -5.52 -26.17
C LYS A 516 -6.24 -5.69 -27.06
N SER A 517 -6.21 -5.23 -28.30
CA SER A 517 -7.30 -5.51 -29.26
C SER A 517 -7.39 -7.02 -29.55
N PHE A 518 -8.61 -7.57 -29.56
CA PHE A 518 -8.86 -9.00 -29.72
C PHE A 518 -9.96 -9.24 -30.77
N THR A 519 -9.55 -9.25 -32.04
CA THR A 519 -10.49 -9.29 -33.17
C THR A 519 -11.02 -10.68 -33.49
N ALA A 520 -10.22 -11.73 -33.39
CA ALA A 520 -10.62 -13.14 -33.52
C ALA A 520 -9.41 -14.06 -33.26
N GLY A 521 -9.64 -15.36 -33.08
CA GLY A 521 -8.59 -16.36 -32.98
C GLY A 521 -8.19 -16.61 -31.53
N ALA A 522 -6.90 -16.89 -31.30
CA ALA A 522 -6.38 -17.17 -29.97
C ALA A 522 -5.38 -16.11 -29.51
N ALA A 523 -5.47 -15.71 -28.25
CA ALA A 523 -4.45 -14.95 -27.55
C ALA A 523 -3.95 -15.77 -26.36
N THR A 524 -2.65 -15.75 -26.11
CA THR A 524 -2.03 -16.41 -24.98
C THR A 524 -1.31 -15.41 -24.10
N GLY A 525 -1.09 -15.79 -22.85
CA GLY A 525 -0.31 -15.01 -21.90
C GLY A 525 0.05 -15.82 -20.68
N THR A 526 0.76 -15.16 -19.77
CA THR A 526 1.13 -15.69 -18.47
C THR A 526 0.73 -14.67 -17.42
N LEU A 527 0.12 -15.13 -16.32
CA LEU A 527 -0.15 -14.32 -15.14
C LEU A 527 0.56 -14.93 -13.94
N ILE A 528 0.93 -14.06 -13.00
CA ILE A 528 1.27 -14.43 -11.62
C ILE A 528 0.03 -14.23 -10.73
N GLY A 529 0.01 -14.84 -9.54
CA GLY A 529 -1.11 -14.68 -8.61
C GLY A 529 -1.41 -13.21 -8.30
N GLY A 530 -2.67 -12.79 -8.44
CA GLY A 530 -3.13 -11.41 -8.25
C GLY A 530 -2.83 -10.44 -9.40
N ALA A 531 -2.34 -10.94 -10.54
CA ALA A 531 -2.11 -10.15 -11.75
C ALA A 531 -3.27 -10.30 -12.74
N ALA A 532 -3.37 -9.36 -13.68
CA ALA A 532 -4.44 -9.34 -14.67
C ALA A 532 -4.00 -9.01 -16.10
N ALA A 533 -4.78 -9.50 -17.06
CA ALA A 533 -4.66 -9.19 -18.47
C ALA A 533 -5.97 -8.63 -19.04
N TYR A 534 -5.84 -7.68 -19.96
CA TYR A 534 -6.94 -6.89 -20.47
C TYR A 534 -7.02 -7.02 -21.99
N TYR A 535 -8.19 -7.40 -22.48
CA TYR A 535 -8.48 -7.52 -23.91
C TYR A 535 -9.72 -6.71 -24.26
N ARG A 536 -9.74 -6.10 -25.44
CA ARG A 536 -10.90 -5.37 -25.95
C ARG A 536 -11.34 -5.90 -27.29
N PHE A 537 -12.64 -5.95 -27.47
CA PHE A 537 -13.24 -6.42 -28.69
C PHE A 537 -14.62 -5.80 -28.89
N SER A 538 -15.05 -5.76 -30.13
CA SER A 538 -16.45 -5.47 -30.46
C SER A 538 -17.21 -6.76 -30.74
N VAL A 539 -18.53 -6.73 -30.58
CA VAL A 539 -19.42 -7.73 -31.17
C VAL A 539 -20.27 -7.01 -32.21
N PRO A 540 -20.19 -7.37 -33.51
CA PRO A 540 -20.97 -6.72 -34.56
C PRO A 540 -22.48 -6.77 -34.31
N ALA A 541 -23.22 -5.82 -34.91
CA ALA A 541 -24.67 -5.79 -34.85
C ALA A 541 -25.30 -7.11 -35.32
N ASN A 542 -26.32 -7.56 -34.58
CA ASN A 542 -27.08 -8.78 -34.84
C ASN A 542 -26.20 -10.05 -34.95
N SER A 543 -25.07 -10.06 -34.23
CA SER A 543 -24.17 -11.21 -34.15
C SER A 543 -23.90 -11.63 -32.71
N THR A 544 -23.29 -12.81 -32.54
CA THR A 544 -22.89 -13.35 -31.25
C THR A 544 -21.41 -13.67 -31.29
N ALA A 545 -20.66 -13.19 -30.31
CA ALA A 545 -19.30 -13.65 -30.05
C ALA A 545 -19.31 -14.84 -29.11
N THR A 546 -18.38 -15.78 -29.31
CA THR A 546 -18.12 -16.88 -28.38
C THR A 546 -16.69 -16.77 -27.87
N ILE A 547 -16.53 -16.78 -26.55
CA ILE A 547 -15.24 -16.62 -25.88
C ILE A 547 -15.01 -17.84 -25.00
N THR A 548 -13.84 -18.47 -25.13
CA THR A 548 -13.45 -19.63 -24.34
C THR A 548 -12.11 -19.36 -23.68
N LEU A 549 -12.00 -19.66 -22.38
CA LEU A 549 -10.75 -19.61 -21.63
C LEU A 549 -10.25 -21.04 -21.40
N SER A 550 -8.99 -21.29 -21.71
CA SER A 550 -8.27 -22.53 -21.39
C SER A 550 -7.09 -22.18 -20.49
N THR A 551 -7.04 -22.76 -19.30
CA THR A 551 -5.97 -22.53 -18.33
C THR A 551 -5.83 -23.73 -17.38
N PRO A 552 -4.60 -24.08 -16.93
CA PRO A 552 -4.38 -25.04 -15.86
C PRO A 552 -4.51 -24.42 -14.46
N GLY A 553 -4.69 -23.09 -14.35
CA GLY A 553 -4.69 -22.34 -13.11
C GLY A 553 -6.05 -21.78 -12.69
N PRO A 554 -6.14 -21.20 -11.49
CA PRO A 554 -7.35 -20.58 -10.95
C PRO A 554 -7.59 -19.17 -11.53
N LEU A 555 -7.73 -19.08 -12.86
CA LEU A 555 -8.04 -17.82 -13.53
C LEU A 555 -9.55 -17.59 -13.57
N ASP A 556 -9.96 -16.37 -13.25
CA ASP A 556 -11.34 -15.92 -13.39
C ASP A 556 -11.42 -14.80 -14.44
N GLY A 557 -12.42 -14.86 -15.31
CA GLY A 557 -12.63 -13.92 -16.39
C GLY A 557 -13.91 -13.11 -16.23
N ARG A 558 -13.87 -11.81 -16.52
CA ARG A 558 -15.06 -10.94 -16.62
C ARG A 558 -15.10 -10.26 -17.97
N VAL A 559 -16.20 -10.43 -18.69
CA VAL A 559 -16.53 -9.60 -19.86
C VAL A 559 -17.48 -8.51 -19.41
N VAL A 560 -17.05 -7.25 -19.53
CA VAL A 560 -17.89 -6.08 -19.22
C VAL A 560 -18.27 -5.38 -20.51
N ARG A 561 -19.57 -5.13 -20.70
CA ARG A 561 -20.04 -4.32 -21.83
C ARG A 561 -19.80 -2.85 -21.53
N LEU A 562 -19.02 -2.19 -22.38
CA LEU A 562 -18.67 -0.78 -22.28
C LEU A 562 -19.78 0.12 -22.85
N ARG A 563 -20.51 -0.36 -23.87
CA ARG A 563 -21.60 0.34 -24.56
C ARG A 563 -22.43 -0.61 -25.42
#